data_AF-A0A351KDX3-F1
#
_entry.id   AF-A0A351KDX3-F1
#
_cell.length_a   1.000
_cell.length_b   1.000
_cell.length_c   1.000
_cell.angle_alpha   90.00
_cell.angle_beta   90.00
_cell.angle_gamma   90.00
#
_symmetry.space_group_name_H-M   'P 1'
#
loop_
_entity.id
_entity.type
_entity.pdbx_description
1 polymer ?
#
loop_
_entity_poly.entity_id
_entity_poly.type
_entity_poly.pdbx_seq_one_letter_code
_entity_poly.pdbx_strand_id
1 'polypeptide(L)'
;EETAFGAEIVSNLYSNYIKSSSEDVYITTACPSVNLFIQKYFPSITKFMLPFVSPMIAHSRVIRKKYNNPFVVFIGPCIGKKLEKEDFQTEDAIDAVLTFDEMTHWLKEEGIDFNSLEPESFDTDASLRGKIFPFSGGILKGLKNQDCMNEYEIISADGEEMCRDTFTSIESGELKKVIVEANFCKGGCVGGPCLRNNQGIFTKKLEVKDYAKDAVYEISDKKIFDIDFTKYYFDRSLKPLNPSEEDIKNILSSMGKFSEKDELNCGVCGYNTCKEKAMAIYAGMAEPSMCLKYMRDKAESMSNITIENSLNGIIMIDEDTMIKEFNPAAEMIFNCKFEDVRDNPISLF
;
A
#
# COMPACT_ATOMS: atom_id res chain seq x y z
N GLU A 1 15.25 24.06 6.48
CA GLU A 1 16.05 22.95 7.07
C GLU A 1 15.86 21.62 6.32
N GLU A 2 16.89 20.76 6.27
CA GLU A 2 16.88 19.47 5.56
C GLU A 2 16.57 18.27 6.50
N THR A 3 15.66 17.37 6.11
CA THR A 3 15.27 16.19 6.95
C THR A 3 16.39 15.17 7.16
N ALA A 4 17.47 15.25 6.40
CA ALA A 4 18.69 14.49 6.64
C ALA A 4 19.23 14.69 8.07
N PHE A 5 18.94 15.83 8.70
CA PHE A 5 19.26 16.08 10.11
C PHE A 5 18.51 15.12 11.06
N GLY A 6 17.20 14.93 10.84
CA GLY A 6 16.41 13.94 11.59
C GLY A 6 16.89 12.51 11.37
N ALA A 7 17.38 12.21 10.16
CA ALA A 7 17.95 10.90 9.84
C ALA A 7 19.21 10.62 10.67
N GLU A 8 20.05 11.65 10.89
CA GLU A 8 21.24 11.53 11.73
C GLU A 8 20.90 11.23 13.20
N ILE A 9 19.87 11.90 13.73
CA ILE A 9 19.35 11.63 15.08
C ILE A 9 18.89 10.18 15.19
N VAL A 10 18.04 9.73 14.26
CA VAL A 10 17.51 8.35 14.26
C VAL A 10 18.62 7.31 14.11
N SER A 11 19.62 7.55 13.26
CA SER A 11 20.78 6.66 13.16
C SER A 11 21.55 6.54 14.48
N ASN A 12 21.72 7.64 15.23
CA ASN A 12 22.33 7.59 16.56
C ASN A 12 21.49 6.80 17.56
N LEU A 13 20.17 6.98 17.55
CA LEU A 13 19.25 6.23 18.41
C LEU A 13 19.31 4.73 18.12
N TYR A 14 19.30 4.33 16.84
CA TYR A 14 19.46 2.93 16.43
C TYR A 14 20.79 2.35 16.90
N SER A 15 21.90 3.04 16.64
CA SER A 15 23.23 2.64 17.10
C SER A 15 23.29 2.42 18.61
N ASN A 16 22.78 3.38 19.39
CA ASN A 16 22.82 3.32 20.84
C ASN A 16 21.93 2.20 21.38
N TYR A 17 20.74 2.02 20.81
CA TYR A 17 19.83 0.94 21.19
C TYR A 17 20.49 -0.41 20.97
N ILE A 18 20.98 -0.68 19.76
CA ILE A 18 21.59 -1.95 19.38
C ILE A 18 22.84 -2.26 20.21
N LYS A 19 23.62 -1.23 20.62
CA LYS A 19 24.76 -1.39 21.55
C LYS A 19 24.34 -1.80 22.95
N SER A 20 23.20 -1.28 23.41
CA SER A 20 22.71 -1.48 24.78
C SER A 20 21.81 -2.70 24.94
N SER A 21 21.24 -3.20 23.86
CA SER A 21 20.38 -4.37 23.82
C SER A 21 21.11 -5.61 23.31
N SER A 22 20.62 -6.79 23.66
CA SER A 22 21.16 -8.08 23.24
C SER A 22 20.14 -8.91 22.46
N GLU A 23 19.26 -8.25 21.71
CA GLU A 23 18.25 -8.90 20.88
C GLU A 23 18.91 -9.60 19.68
N ASP A 24 18.29 -10.68 19.20
CA ASP A 24 18.80 -11.43 18.04
C ASP A 24 18.46 -10.76 16.71
N VAL A 25 17.41 -9.95 16.64
CA VAL A 25 16.89 -9.36 15.41
C VAL A 25 16.53 -7.90 15.67
N TYR A 26 16.97 -7.02 14.76
CA TYR A 26 16.57 -5.62 14.73
C TYR A 26 16.01 -5.26 13.37
N ILE A 27 14.86 -4.59 13.34
CA ILE A 27 14.21 -4.11 12.11
C ILE A 27 14.11 -2.59 12.17
N THR A 28 14.61 -1.90 11.14
CA THR A 28 14.52 -0.44 11.06
C THR A 28 13.08 0.03 10.86
N THR A 29 12.76 1.21 11.39
CA THR A 29 11.38 1.70 11.47
C THR A 29 11.14 3.05 10.80
N ALA A 30 12.05 3.45 9.91
CA ALA A 30 11.92 4.73 9.20
C ALA A 30 10.86 4.72 8.08
N CYS A 31 10.54 3.53 7.54
CA CYS A 31 9.55 3.35 6.49
C CYS A 31 8.16 3.08 7.11
N PRO A 32 7.21 4.03 7.06
CA PRO A 32 5.90 3.85 7.72
C PRO A 32 5.08 2.73 7.08
N SER A 33 5.25 2.49 5.78
CA SER A 33 4.60 1.38 5.08
C SER A 33 5.06 0.02 5.59
N VAL A 34 6.36 -0.15 5.84
CA VAL A 34 6.89 -1.38 6.48
C VAL A 34 6.34 -1.52 7.89
N ASN A 35 6.35 -0.46 8.68
CA ASN A 35 5.84 -0.50 10.05
C ASN A 35 4.38 -0.94 10.09
N LEU A 36 3.53 -0.40 9.20
CA LEU A 36 2.13 -0.79 9.12
C LEU A 36 1.97 -2.23 8.62
N PHE A 37 2.78 -2.63 7.66
CA PHE A 37 2.78 -3.99 7.11
C PHE A 37 3.11 -5.05 8.16
N ILE A 38 4.17 -4.82 8.96
CA ILE A 38 4.53 -5.70 10.08
C ILE A 38 3.40 -5.74 11.10
N GLN A 39 2.90 -4.58 11.56
CA GLN A 39 1.84 -4.53 12.57
C GLN A 39 0.55 -5.24 12.14
N LYS A 40 0.24 -5.29 10.84
CA LYS A 40 -0.96 -5.94 10.31
C LYS A 40 -0.80 -7.40 9.96
N TYR A 41 0.33 -7.78 9.36
CA TYR A 41 0.51 -9.10 8.74
C TYR A 41 1.52 -9.99 9.48
N PHE A 42 2.43 -9.40 10.26
CA PHE A 42 3.44 -10.10 11.05
C PHE A 42 3.46 -9.54 12.48
N PRO A 43 2.34 -9.50 13.21
CA PRO A 43 2.28 -8.86 14.52
C PRO A 43 3.24 -9.49 15.55
N SER A 44 3.59 -10.77 15.37
CA SER A 44 4.50 -11.52 16.26
C SER A 44 5.94 -10.97 16.27
N ILE A 45 6.38 -10.33 15.18
CA ILE A 45 7.74 -9.79 15.04
C ILE A 45 7.85 -8.30 15.39
N THR A 46 6.73 -7.66 15.79
CA THR A 46 6.73 -6.24 16.22
C THR A 46 7.73 -5.95 17.35
N LYS A 47 8.00 -6.93 18.21
CA LYS A 47 9.02 -6.86 19.27
C LYS A 47 10.46 -6.66 18.75
N PHE A 48 10.74 -7.00 17.49
CA PHE A 48 12.07 -6.82 16.88
C PHE A 48 12.21 -5.46 16.17
N MET A 49 11.15 -4.65 16.13
CA MET A 49 11.17 -3.33 15.53
C MET A 49 11.89 -2.32 16.45
N LEU A 50 12.80 -1.53 15.88
CA LEU A 50 13.50 -0.49 16.62
C LEU A 50 12.50 0.58 17.13
N PRO A 51 12.45 0.86 18.44
CA PRO A 51 11.34 1.57 19.08
C PRO A 51 11.46 3.10 18.96
N PHE A 52 11.75 3.60 17.76
CA PHE A 52 11.93 5.02 17.51
C PHE A 52 11.01 5.53 16.39
N VAL A 53 10.73 6.82 16.45
CA VAL A 53 10.03 7.55 15.39
C VAL A 53 10.89 7.67 14.12
N SER A 54 10.27 7.99 12.98
CA SER A 54 11.02 8.18 11.74
C SER A 54 11.77 9.53 11.69
N PRO A 55 12.71 9.72 10.75
CA PRO A 55 13.43 10.98 10.57
C PRO A 55 12.54 12.22 10.43
N MET A 56 11.38 12.08 9.78
CA MET A 56 10.40 13.16 9.63
C MET A 56 9.92 13.66 10.99
N ILE A 57 9.48 12.73 11.84
CA ILE A 57 8.94 13.06 13.17
C ILE A 57 10.05 13.53 14.10
N ALA A 58 11.22 12.87 14.06
CA ALA A 58 12.37 13.26 14.87
C ALA A 58 12.80 14.70 14.56
N HIS A 59 12.93 15.07 13.29
CA HIS A 59 13.27 16.43 12.89
C HIS A 59 12.19 17.43 13.30
N SER A 60 10.92 17.09 13.09
CA SER A 60 9.80 17.95 13.46
C SER A 60 9.76 18.29 14.95
N ARG A 61 10.01 17.29 15.82
CA ARG A 61 10.12 17.51 17.28
C ARG A 61 11.28 18.45 17.63
N VAL A 62 12.41 18.38 16.93
CA VAL A 62 13.53 19.33 17.12
C VAL A 62 13.13 20.74 16.71
N ILE A 63 12.50 20.90 15.55
CA ILE A 63 12.02 22.20 15.05
C ILE A 63 11.08 22.84 16.07
N ARG A 64 10.11 22.08 16.61
CA ARG A 64 9.18 22.58 17.64
C ARG A 64 9.86 22.98 18.95
N LYS A 65 10.97 22.35 19.33
CA LYS A 65 11.75 22.75 20.51
C LYS A 65 12.61 24.00 20.23
N LYS A 66 13.09 24.15 19.00
CA LYS A 66 14.01 25.22 18.58
C LYS A 66 13.28 26.54 18.31
N TYR A 67 12.09 26.49 17.73
CA TYR A 67 11.33 27.67 17.29
C TYR A 67 10.04 27.86 18.10
N ASN A 68 9.63 29.11 18.26
CA ASN A 68 8.39 29.45 18.96
C ASN A 68 7.17 29.24 18.04
N ASN A 69 6.30 28.29 18.38
CA ASN A 69 5.05 27.98 17.67
C ASN A 69 5.20 27.85 16.12
N PRO A 70 6.09 26.98 15.61
CA PRO A 70 6.28 26.82 14.18
C PRO A 70 5.12 26.04 13.54
N PHE A 71 4.84 26.36 12.27
CA PHE A 71 4.04 25.51 11.39
C PHE A 71 4.98 24.63 10.57
N VAL A 72 5.00 23.32 10.83
CA VAL A 72 5.97 22.38 10.28
C VAL A 72 5.36 21.57 9.14
N VAL A 73 5.96 21.70 7.96
CA VAL A 73 5.56 20.97 6.74
C VAL A 73 6.70 20.05 6.31
N PHE A 74 6.43 18.76 6.18
CA PHE A 74 7.36 17.82 5.56
C PHE A 74 7.03 17.67 4.08
N ILE A 75 8.07 17.70 3.24
CA ILE A 75 7.95 17.50 1.79
C ILE A 75 8.82 16.31 1.42
N GLY A 76 8.23 15.26 0.82
CA GLY A 76 8.98 14.03 0.54
C GLY A 76 8.38 13.12 -0.53
N PRO A 77 9.01 11.97 -0.78
CA PRO A 77 8.65 11.10 -1.91
C PRO A 77 7.54 10.07 -1.60
N CYS A 78 6.97 10.08 -0.38
CA CYS A 78 6.18 8.96 0.13
C CYS A 78 4.81 9.40 0.67
N ILE A 79 3.75 8.81 0.12
CA ILE A 79 2.37 8.99 0.62
C ILE A 79 2.20 8.39 2.03
N GLY A 80 2.94 7.32 2.35
CA GLY A 80 2.91 6.70 3.67
C GLY A 80 3.27 7.65 4.82
N LYS A 81 3.98 8.75 4.54
CA LYS A 81 4.27 9.80 5.53
C LYS A 81 3.03 10.60 5.93
N LYS A 82 2.04 10.73 5.04
CA LYS A 82 0.72 11.30 5.40
C LYS A 82 0.03 10.43 6.43
N LEU A 83 0.09 9.11 6.25
CA LEU A 83 -0.50 8.17 7.22
C LEU A 83 0.28 8.14 8.54
N GLU A 84 1.60 8.34 8.51
CA GLU A 84 2.41 8.48 9.71
C GLU A 84 2.06 9.73 10.52
N LYS A 85 1.76 10.85 9.86
CA LYS A 85 1.26 12.07 10.53
C LYS A 85 0.00 11.80 11.34
N GLU A 86 -0.92 10.97 10.82
CA GLU A 86 -2.19 10.64 11.48
C GLU A 86 -2.04 9.58 12.61
N ASP A 87 -0.81 9.17 12.95
CA ASP A 87 -0.57 8.27 14.07
C ASP A 87 -0.73 9.01 15.40
N PHE A 88 -1.60 8.51 16.27
CA PHE A 88 -1.88 9.09 17.60
C PHE A 88 -0.65 9.27 18.50
N GLN A 89 0.44 8.51 18.27
CA GLN A 89 1.70 8.68 19.02
C GLN A 89 2.53 9.89 18.56
N THR A 90 2.16 10.52 17.44
CA THR A 90 2.91 11.59 16.78
C THR A 90 2.02 12.73 16.28
N GLU A 91 0.78 12.82 16.77
CA GLU A 91 -0.23 13.79 16.34
C GLU A 91 0.24 15.26 16.53
N ASP A 92 1.02 15.51 17.57
CA ASP A 92 1.57 16.82 17.90
C ASP A 92 2.84 17.17 17.10
N ALA A 93 3.45 16.21 16.41
CA ALA A 93 4.79 16.40 15.88
C ALA A 93 4.79 17.29 14.63
N ILE A 94 3.84 17.13 13.70
CA ILE A 94 3.90 17.75 12.37
C ILE A 94 2.53 18.24 11.87
N ASP A 95 2.49 19.43 11.28
CA ASP A 95 1.24 20.08 10.87
C ASP A 95 0.76 19.63 9.49
N ALA A 96 1.68 19.45 8.52
CA ALA A 96 1.33 19.01 7.18
C ALA A 96 2.40 18.13 6.52
N VAL A 97 1.95 17.30 5.58
CA VAL A 97 2.80 16.46 4.75
C VAL A 97 2.41 16.63 3.29
N LEU A 98 3.36 17.09 2.48
CA LEU A 98 3.24 17.20 1.03
C LEU A 98 4.17 16.19 0.34
N THR A 99 3.74 15.71 -0.81
CA THR A 99 4.61 14.92 -1.68
C THR A 99 5.38 15.82 -2.63
N PHE A 100 6.52 15.35 -3.16
CA PHE A 100 7.24 16.09 -4.21
C PHE A 100 6.39 16.33 -5.45
N ASP A 101 5.47 15.41 -5.76
CA ASP A 101 4.52 15.59 -6.85
C ASP A 101 3.57 16.78 -6.60
N GLU A 102 2.94 16.83 -5.42
CA GLU A 102 2.06 17.93 -5.03
C GLU A 102 2.79 19.27 -5.00
N MET A 103 4.02 19.29 -4.47
CA MET A 103 4.86 20.48 -4.46
C MET A 103 5.21 20.94 -5.89
N THR A 104 5.57 20.01 -6.78
CA THR A 104 5.86 20.34 -8.19
C THR A 104 4.62 20.87 -8.91
N HIS A 105 3.44 20.33 -8.62
CA HIS A 105 2.19 20.83 -9.18
C HIS A 105 1.89 22.25 -8.69
N TRP A 106 2.00 22.48 -7.39
CA TRP A 106 1.75 23.78 -6.78
C TRP A 106 2.71 24.86 -7.32
N LEU A 107 4.02 24.57 -7.44
CA LEU A 107 4.98 25.50 -8.06
C LEU A 107 4.57 25.91 -9.49
N LYS A 108 4.03 24.97 -10.28
CA LYS A 108 3.56 25.26 -11.64
C LYS A 108 2.32 26.14 -11.65
N GLU A 109 1.39 25.95 -10.72
CA GLU A 109 0.20 26.80 -10.58
C GLU A 109 0.57 28.24 -10.22
N GLU A 110 1.60 28.41 -9.39
CA GLU A 110 2.17 29.72 -9.03
C GLU A 110 3.07 30.32 -10.14
N GLY A 111 3.28 29.61 -11.26
CA GLY A 111 4.14 30.07 -12.36
C GLY A 111 5.63 30.10 -12.04
N ILE A 112 6.09 29.32 -11.05
CA ILE A 112 7.49 29.24 -10.62
C ILE A 112 8.23 28.17 -11.44
N ASP A 113 9.22 28.58 -12.24
CA ASP A 113 10.13 27.66 -12.93
C ASP A 113 11.31 27.28 -12.03
N PHE A 114 11.22 26.11 -11.40
CA PHE A 114 12.25 25.58 -10.50
C PHE A 114 13.64 25.49 -11.15
N ASN A 115 13.74 25.21 -12.46
CA ASN A 115 15.04 25.05 -13.13
C ASN A 115 15.75 26.39 -13.39
N SER A 116 15.03 27.50 -13.25
CA SER A 116 15.58 28.86 -13.43
C SER A 116 16.14 29.46 -12.14
N LEU A 117 15.94 28.79 -11.00
CA LEU A 117 16.34 29.29 -9.69
C LEU A 117 17.80 28.95 -9.38
N GLU A 118 18.49 29.89 -8.73
CA GLU A 118 19.85 29.66 -8.22
C GLU A 118 19.81 28.80 -6.94
N PRO A 119 20.74 27.84 -6.77
CA PRO A 119 20.81 27.03 -5.55
C PRO A 119 21.10 27.88 -4.31
N GLU A 120 20.36 27.63 -3.23
CA GLU A 120 20.60 28.20 -1.90
C GLU A 120 20.86 27.10 -0.87
N SER A 121 21.58 27.45 0.19
CA SER A 121 21.90 26.51 1.29
C SER A 121 20.73 26.36 2.26
N PHE A 122 20.56 25.17 2.83
CA PHE A 122 19.59 24.95 3.91
C PHE A 122 20.02 25.64 5.21
N ASP A 123 19.05 26.07 6.04
CA ASP A 123 19.33 26.67 7.36
C ASP A 123 19.97 25.69 8.36
N THR A 124 19.79 24.39 8.13
CA THR A 124 20.39 23.31 8.92
C THR A 124 20.73 22.19 7.97
N ASP A 125 22.01 21.88 7.95
CA ASP A 125 22.61 20.83 7.12
C ASP A 125 22.68 19.50 7.89
N ALA A 126 23.15 18.46 7.22
CA ALA A 126 23.30 17.13 7.79
C ALA A 126 24.55 16.43 7.26
N SER A 127 25.03 15.44 8.00
CA SER A 127 26.21 14.67 7.59
C SER A 127 25.91 13.84 6.34
N LEU A 128 26.96 13.37 5.68
CA LEU A 128 26.86 12.34 4.65
C LEU A 128 25.92 11.21 5.07
N ARG A 129 26.02 10.74 6.33
CA ARG A 129 25.16 9.68 6.89
C ARG A 129 23.66 10.02 6.82
N GLY A 130 23.28 11.24 7.18
CA GLY A 130 21.90 11.70 7.11
C GLY A 130 21.39 11.80 5.68
N LYS A 131 22.22 12.34 4.77
CA LYS A 131 21.82 12.57 3.37
C LYS A 131 21.70 11.30 2.55
N ILE A 132 22.41 10.23 2.92
CA ILE A 132 22.35 8.94 2.22
C ILE A 132 21.21 8.03 2.66
N PHE A 133 20.50 8.39 3.73
CA PHE A 133 19.37 7.63 4.27
C PHE A 133 18.27 7.24 3.25
N PRO A 134 17.96 8.06 2.22
CA PRO A 134 16.90 7.73 1.26
C PRO A 134 17.16 6.52 0.35
N PHE A 135 18.40 6.02 0.24
CA PHE A 135 18.70 4.87 -0.61
C PHE A 135 18.82 3.57 0.19
N SER A 136 18.58 2.46 -0.49
CA SER A 136 18.84 1.10 -0.02
C SER A 136 20.24 0.91 0.59
N GLY A 137 20.27 0.48 1.85
CA GLY A 137 21.47 0.30 2.66
C GLY A 137 22.03 1.60 3.22
N GLY A 138 21.32 2.72 3.09
CA GLY A 138 21.73 4.04 3.56
C GLY A 138 21.76 4.11 5.09
N ILE A 139 20.75 3.54 5.73
CA ILE A 139 20.68 3.43 7.19
C ILE A 139 21.83 2.56 7.67
N LEU A 140 22.02 1.40 7.04
CA LEU A 140 23.03 0.42 7.43
C LEU A 140 24.46 0.94 7.26
N LYS A 141 24.76 1.66 6.18
CA LYS A 141 26.08 2.31 6.00
C LYS A 141 26.36 3.31 7.12
N GLY A 142 25.34 3.98 7.64
CA GLY A 142 25.44 4.85 8.81
C GLY A 142 25.73 4.11 10.11
N LEU A 143 25.45 2.81 10.17
CA LEU A 143 25.64 1.95 11.34
C LEU A 143 26.95 1.14 11.29
N LYS A 144 27.44 0.78 10.09
CA LYS A 144 28.57 -0.16 9.86
C LYS A 144 29.93 0.19 10.51
N ASN A 145 30.15 1.42 10.93
CA ASN A 145 31.43 1.84 11.53
C ASN A 145 31.48 1.65 13.05
N GLN A 146 30.74 0.70 13.61
CA GLN A 146 30.67 0.47 15.05
C GLN A 146 30.92 -1.01 15.36
N ASP A 147 31.92 -1.29 16.20
CA ASP A 147 32.39 -2.66 16.49
C ASP A 147 31.31 -3.62 16.98
N CYS A 148 30.30 -3.10 17.69
CA CYS A 148 29.12 -3.84 18.16
C CYS A 148 28.25 -4.43 17.04
N MET A 149 28.41 -3.95 15.80
CA MET A 149 27.62 -4.39 14.64
C MET A 149 28.22 -5.62 13.98
N ASN A 150 29.48 -5.97 14.26
CA ASN A 150 30.19 -7.08 13.63
C ASN A 150 29.61 -8.46 14.00
N GLU A 151 28.81 -8.53 15.06
CA GLU A 151 28.12 -9.75 15.50
C GLU A 151 26.81 -10.01 14.73
N TYR A 152 26.39 -9.08 13.89
CA TYR A 152 25.13 -9.15 13.15
C TYR A 152 25.36 -9.14 11.65
N GLU A 153 24.63 -9.99 10.94
CA GLU A 153 24.51 -9.91 9.50
C GLU A 153 23.56 -8.77 9.11
N ILE A 154 23.99 -7.98 8.15
CA ILE A 154 23.27 -6.77 7.73
C ILE A 154 22.50 -7.07 6.44
N ILE A 155 21.18 -6.98 6.50
CA ILE A 155 20.27 -7.30 5.39
C ILE A 155 19.51 -6.05 4.96
N SER A 156 19.44 -5.81 3.66
CA SER A 156 18.55 -4.79 3.08
C SER A 156 17.41 -5.49 2.35
N ALA A 157 16.19 -5.31 2.82
CA ALA A 157 14.98 -5.86 2.24
C ALA A 157 14.17 -4.73 1.59
N ASP A 158 14.23 -4.64 0.27
CA ASP A 158 13.56 -3.58 -0.50
C ASP A 158 12.45 -4.14 -1.38
N GLY A 159 11.27 -3.54 -1.29
CA GLY A 159 10.07 -4.01 -1.98
C GLY A 159 9.24 -4.95 -1.11
N GLU A 160 7.94 -5.01 -1.42
CA GLU A 160 6.97 -5.83 -0.68
C GLU A 160 7.36 -7.31 -0.62
N GLU A 161 7.75 -7.91 -1.75
CA GLU A 161 8.09 -9.33 -1.85
C GLU A 161 9.29 -9.70 -0.96
N MET A 162 10.37 -8.92 -1.05
CA MET A 162 11.58 -9.12 -0.23
C MET A 162 11.32 -8.86 1.26
N CYS A 163 10.52 -7.85 1.59
CA CYS A 163 10.09 -7.62 2.97
C CYS A 163 9.30 -8.82 3.50
N ARG A 164 8.32 -9.32 2.74
CA ARG A 164 7.48 -10.46 3.12
C ARG A 164 8.30 -11.72 3.36
N ASP A 165 9.20 -12.06 2.43
CA ASP A 165 10.10 -13.21 2.55
C ASP A 165 10.96 -13.10 3.82
N THR A 166 11.63 -11.96 3.99
CA THR A 166 12.48 -11.69 5.17
C THR A 166 11.70 -11.78 6.48
N PHE A 167 10.51 -11.19 6.55
CA PHE A 167 9.68 -11.21 7.77
C PHE A 167 9.15 -12.61 8.07
N THR A 168 8.85 -13.41 7.04
CA THR A 168 8.44 -14.81 7.21
C THR A 168 9.58 -15.64 7.82
N SER A 169 10.81 -15.48 7.32
CA SER A 169 11.98 -16.18 7.90
C SER A 169 12.37 -15.68 9.30
N ILE A 170 12.09 -14.43 9.64
CA ILE A 170 12.23 -13.94 11.03
C ILE A 170 11.16 -14.56 11.94
N GLU A 171 9.91 -14.59 11.49
CA GLU A 171 8.79 -15.15 12.25
C GLU A 171 8.95 -16.66 12.48
N SER A 172 9.45 -17.41 11.49
CA SER A 172 9.76 -18.84 11.63
C SER A 172 11.03 -19.11 12.46
N GLY A 173 11.83 -18.08 12.75
CA GLY A 173 13.07 -18.18 13.50
C GLY A 173 14.26 -18.71 12.69
N GLU A 174 14.17 -18.75 11.37
CA GLU A 174 15.28 -19.09 10.46
C GLU A 174 16.35 -18.00 10.42
N LEU A 175 15.94 -16.73 10.42
CA LEU A 175 16.85 -15.58 10.46
C LEU A 175 17.10 -15.13 11.91
N LYS A 176 18.37 -15.18 12.33
CA LYS A 176 18.86 -14.76 13.65
C LYS A 176 20.17 -14.00 13.51
N LYS A 177 20.52 -13.19 14.51
CA LYS A 177 21.70 -12.30 14.51
C LYS A 177 21.72 -11.41 13.26
N VAL A 178 20.60 -10.74 12.99
CA VAL A 178 20.45 -9.86 11.82
C VAL A 178 19.98 -8.46 12.17
N ILE A 179 20.47 -7.48 11.41
CA ILE A 179 19.93 -6.12 11.37
C ILE A 179 19.33 -5.93 9.97
N VAL A 180 18.02 -5.73 9.93
CA VAL A 180 17.24 -5.61 8.70
C VAL A 180 16.87 -4.15 8.46
N GLU A 181 17.44 -3.57 7.40
CA GLU A 181 16.91 -2.35 6.80
C GLU A 181 15.78 -2.72 5.85
N ALA A 182 14.55 -2.37 6.22
CA ALA A 182 13.38 -2.69 5.43
C ALA A 182 12.77 -1.43 4.79
N ASN A 183 12.60 -1.46 3.47
CA ASN A 183 11.96 -0.42 2.70
C ASN A 183 10.89 -1.01 1.79
N PHE A 184 9.68 -0.44 1.81
CA PHE A 184 8.59 -0.99 0.98
C PHE A 184 8.75 -0.69 -0.52
N CYS A 185 9.53 0.34 -0.87
CA CYS A 185 9.82 0.70 -2.26
C CYS A 185 11.16 0.09 -2.70
N LYS A 186 11.23 -0.37 -3.95
CA LYS A 186 12.47 -0.90 -4.54
C LYS A 186 13.56 0.18 -4.54
N GLY A 187 14.73 -0.12 -3.97
CA GLY A 187 15.86 0.81 -3.90
C GLY A 187 15.77 1.87 -2.79
N GLY A 188 14.77 1.80 -1.91
CA GLY A 188 14.53 2.78 -0.85
C GLY A 188 13.60 3.93 -1.27
N CYS A 189 13.64 5.03 -0.53
CA CYS A 189 12.81 6.21 -0.78
C CYS A 189 13.07 6.88 -2.14
N VAL A 190 14.26 6.70 -2.73
CA VAL A 190 14.57 7.15 -4.11
C VAL A 190 13.74 6.43 -5.19
N GLY A 191 13.18 5.27 -4.87
CA GLY A 191 12.19 4.56 -5.68
C GLY A 191 10.75 4.86 -5.29
N GLY A 192 10.52 5.89 -4.45
CA GLY A 192 9.21 6.25 -3.94
C GLY A 192 8.22 6.67 -5.04
N PRO A 193 6.92 6.41 -4.85
CA PRO A 193 5.91 6.57 -5.91
C PRO A 193 5.65 8.03 -6.31
N CYS A 194 6.03 9.01 -5.48
CA CYS A 194 5.76 10.42 -5.73
C CYS A 194 6.99 11.20 -6.23
N LEU A 195 7.99 10.49 -6.75
CA LEU A 195 9.10 11.09 -7.50
C LEU A 195 8.73 11.06 -8.99
N ARG A 196 8.12 12.13 -9.52
CA ARG A 196 7.75 12.26 -10.94
C ARG A 196 8.98 12.45 -11.85
N ASN A 197 9.91 11.50 -11.85
CA ASN A 197 10.98 11.41 -12.83
C ASN A 197 11.09 9.98 -13.39
N ASN A 198 11.11 9.88 -14.73
CA ASN A 198 11.23 8.62 -15.48
C ASN A 198 12.65 8.02 -15.44
N GLN A 199 13.56 8.60 -14.67
CA GLN A 199 14.92 8.08 -14.51
C GLN A 199 14.91 6.73 -13.79
N GLY A 200 15.90 5.90 -14.07
CA GLY A 200 16.12 4.64 -13.36
C GLY A 200 16.54 4.88 -11.91
N ILE A 201 16.20 3.94 -11.02
CA ILE A 201 16.51 4.00 -9.57
C ILE A 201 18.02 4.22 -9.32
N PHE A 202 18.88 3.54 -10.10
CA PHE A 202 20.33 3.68 -9.95
C PHE A 202 20.84 5.07 -10.34
N THR A 203 20.27 5.70 -11.36
CA THR A 203 20.60 7.08 -11.74
C THR A 203 20.27 8.04 -10.60
N LYS A 204 19.05 7.97 -10.05
CA LYS A 204 18.63 8.78 -8.90
C LYS A 204 19.54 8.56 -7.69
N LYS A 205 19.95 7.30 -7.46
CA LYS A 205 20.88 6.95 -6.38
C LYS A 205 22.26 7.60 -6.56
N LEU A 206 22.78 7.66 -7.78
CA LEU A 206 24.06 8.32 -8.08
C LEU A 206 23.95 9.84 -7.89
N GLU A 207 22.88 10.47 -8.35
CA GLU A 207 22.64 11.91 -8.16
C GLU A 207 22.59 12.30 -6.67
N VAL A 208 21.84 11.55 -5.87
CA VAL A 208 21.78 11.76 -4.41
C VAL A 208 23.15 11.54 -3.76
N LYS A 209 23.89 10.51 -4.20
CA LYS A 209 25.23 10.25 -3.69
C LYS A 209 26.19 11.39 -4.02
N ASP A 210 26.12 11.92 -5.23
CA ASP A 210 26.94 13.03 -5.70
C ASP A 210 26.64 14.31 -4.91
N TYR A 211 25.35 14.62 -4.68
CA TYR A 211 24.92 15.71 -3.80
C TYR A 211 25.45 15.57 -2.36
N ALA A 212 25.55 14.34 -1.85
CA ALA A 212 25.96 14.08 -0.48
C ALA A 212 27.49 14.02 -0.27
N LYS A 213 28.32 13.99 -1.33
CA LYS A 213 29.77 13.71 -1.24
C LYS A 213 30.52 14.65 -0.30
N ASP A 214 30.20 15.93 -0.34
CA ASP A 214 30.93 16.98 0.38
C ASP A 214 30.26 17.35 1.73
N ALA A 215 29.26 16.58 2.14
CA ALA A 215 28.49 16.85 3.35
C ALA A 215 29.27 16.52 4.63
N VAL A 216 29.77 17.57 5.29
CA VAL A 216 30.44 17.50 6.58
C VAL A 216 29.59 18.24 7.61
N TYR A 217 29.02 17.49 8.55
CA TYR A 217 28.22 18.05 9.63
C TYR A 217 28.29 17.13 10.84
N GLU A 218 28.31 17.72 12.04
CA GLU A 218 28.20 16.99 13.30
C GLU A 218 27.14 17.67 14.17
N ILE A 219 26.25 16.88 14.76
CA ILE A 219 25.30 17.39 15.76
C ILE A 219 26.08 17.86 16.99
N SER A 220 26.14 19.17 17.19
CA SER A 220 26.84 19.81 18.31
C SER A 220 25.96 20.01 19.54
N ASP A 221 24.63 20.14 19.37
CA ASP A 221 23.71 20.38 20.47
C ASP A 221 23.23 19.07 21.12
N LYS A 222 23.79 18.76 22.30
CA LYS A 222 23.41 17.59 23.08
C LYS A 222 21.99 17.66 23.66
N LYS A 223 21.40 18.86 23.81
CA LYS A 223 20.03 19.04 24.36
C LYS A 223 18.94 18.49 23.43
N ILE A 224 19.30 18.16 22.20
CA ILE A 224 18.42 17.45 21.26
C ILE A 224 18.03 16.09 21.82
N PHE A 225 18.94 15.41 22.52
CA PHE A 225 18.67 14.09 23.10
C PHE A 225 17.81 14.13 24.38
N ASP A 226 17.43 15.32 24.86
CA ASP A 226 16.42 15.46 25.92
C ASP A 226 14.99 15.36 25.36
N ILE A 227 14.82 15.31 24.04
CA ILE A 227 13.54 15.10 23.37
C ILE A 227 13.24 13.60 23.38
N ASP A 228 11.99 13.23 23.68
CA ASP A 228 11.55 11.86 23.53
C ASP A 228 11.36 11.53 22.04
N PHE A 229 12.03 10.47 21.57
CA PHE A 229 11.93 9.94 20.22
C PHE A 229 11.37 8.51 20.18
N THR A 230 10.89 8.02 21.32
CA THR A 230 10.35 6.67 21.47
C THR A 230 9.05 6.52 20.68
N LYS A 231 8.87 5.35 20.07
CA LYS A 231 7.60 4.94 19.44
C LYS A 231 7.35 3.46 19.70
N TYR A 232 6.12 3.13 20.06
CA TYR A 232 5.71 1.75 20.29
C TYR A 232 5.02 1.20 19.04
N TYR A 233 5.39 -0.01 18.65
CA TYR A 233 4.78 -0.77 17.57
C TYR A 233 4.03 -1.94 18.18
N PHE A 234 2.80 -2.16 17.74
CA PHE A 234 1.89 -3.12 18.37
C PHE A 234 1.02 -3.83 17.34
N ASP A 235 0.41 -4.93 17.76
CA ASP A 235 -0.48 -5.72 16.91
C ASP A 235 -1.66 -4.87 16.41
N ARG A 236 -1.72 -4.67 15.09
CA ARG A 236 -2.84 -4.07 14.37
C ARG A 236 -3.43 -5.07 13.38
N SER A 237 -3.20 -6.37 13.59
CA SER A 237 -3.72 -7.43 12.74
C SER A 237 -5.24 -7.31 12.65
N LEU A 238 -5.73 -7.44 11.42
CA LEU A 238 -7.15 -7.61 11.23
C LEU A 238 -7.46 -9.01 11.72
N LYS A 239 -8.22 -9.12 12.81
CA LYS A 239 -8.73 -10.41 13.24
C LYS A 239 -9.50 -11.00 12.05
N PRO A 240 -9.10 -12.18 11.53
CA PRO A 240 -9.83 -12.80 10.45
C PRO A 240 -11.27 -12.97 10.93
N LEU A 241 -12.18 -12.36 10.19
CA LEU A 241 -13.58 -12.71 10.32
C LEU A 241 -13.66 -14.18 9.96
N ASN A 242 -14.11 -15.00 10.91
CA ASN A 242 -14.29 -16.44 10.71
C ASN A 242 -15.77 -16.67 10.40
N PRO A 243 -16.21 -16.51 9.14
CA PRO A 243 -17.56 -16.85 8.77
C PRO A 243 -17.81 -18.33 9.05
N SER A 244 -19.00 -18.65 9.53
CA SER A 244 -19.43 -20.04 9.61
C SER A 244 -19.55 -20.64 8.20
N GLU A 245 -19.55 -21.97 8.08
CA GLU A 245 -19.81 -22.62 6.79
C GLU A 245 -21.17 -22.18 6.21
N GLU A 246 -22.14 -21.90 7.08
CA GLU A 246 -23.46 -21.41 6.69
C GLU A 246 -23.39 -19.98 6.12
N ASP A 247 -22.60 -19.08 6.71
CA ASP A 247 -22.38 -17.73 6.17
C ASP A 247 -21.78 -17.77 4.77
N ILE A 248 -20.75 -18.61 4.58
CA ILE A 248 -20.12 -18.82 3.28
C ILE A 248 -21.14 -19.35 2.27
N LYS A 249 -21.92 -20.37 2.65
CA LYS A 249 -22.94 -20.96 1.79
C LYS A 249 -24.03 -19.96 1.39
N ASN A 250 -24.47 -19.11 2.32
CA ASN A 250 -25.44 -18.06 2.05
C ASN A 250 -24.89 -17.03 1.05
N ILE A 251 -23.63 -16.62 1.20
CA ILE A 251 -22.98 -15.69 0.27
C ILE A 251 -22.78 -16.33 -1.10
N LEU A 252 -22.32 -17.59 -1.17
CA LEU A 252 -22.20 -18.34 -2.43
C LEU A 252 -23.55 -18.42 -3.15
N SER A 253 -24.62 -18.75 -2.42
CA SER A 253 -25.98 -18.81 -2.95
C SER A 253 -26.45 -17.45 -3.48
N SER A 254 -26.10 -16.34 -2.81
CA SER A 254 -26.41 -14.99 -3.30
C SER A 254 -25.72 -14.65 -4.62
N MET A 255 -24.61 -15.32 -4.95
CA MET A 255 -23.90 -15.23 -6.21
C MET A 255 -24.30 -16.32 -7.22
N GLY A 256 -25.45 -16.99 -7.01
CA GLY A 256 -25.96 -18.04 -7.88
C GLY A 256 -25.19 -19.37 -7.80
N LYS A 257 -24.45 -19.62 -6.72
CA LYS A 257 -23.70 -20.88 -6.51
C LYS A 257 -24.41 -21.71 -5.44
N PHE A 258 -25.12 -22.75 -5.86
CA PHE A 258 -25.94 -23.57 -4.97
C PHE A 258 -25.31 -24.94 -4.69
N SER A 259 -24.34 -25.33 -5.51
CA SER A 259 -23.62 -26.59 -5.42
C SER A 259 -22.15 -26.41 -5.78
N GLU A 260 -21.30 -27.40 -5.42
CA GLU A 260 -19.88 -27.40 -5.77
C GLU A 260 -19.63 -27.31 -7.29
N LYS A 261 -20.59 -27.77 -8.12
CA LYS A 261 -20.48 -27.69 -9.58
C LYS A 261 -20.58 -26.25 -10.10
N ASP A 262 -21.23 -25.37 -9.35
CA ASP A 262 -21.38 -23.94 -9.68
C ASP A 262 -20.13 -23.13 -9.27
N GLU A 263 -19.27 -23.71 -8.43
CA GLU A 263 -18.02 -23.13 -7.96
C GLU A 263 -16.90 -23.32 -8.98
N LEU A 264 -17.01 -22.64 -10.13
CA LEU A 264 -16.05 -22.77 -11.24
C LEU A 264 -14.60 -22.38 -10.89
N ASN A 265 -14.39 -21.61 -9.81
CA ASN A 265 -13.06 -21.17 -9.35
C ASN A 265 -12.20 -20.54 -10.46
N CYS A 266 -12.82 -19.74 -11.33
CA CYS A 266 -12.22 -19.28 -12.58
C CYS A 266 -11.22 -18.11 -12.45
N GLY A 267 -11.04 -17.52 -11.26
CA GLY A 267 -10.07 -16.44 -11.05
C GLY A 267 -10.47 -15.05 -11.58
N VAL A 268 -11.49 -14.94 -12.44
CA VAL A 268 -11.83 -13.69 -13.16
C VAL A 268 -12.12 -12.50 -12.24
N CYS A 269 -12.71 -12.77 -11.06
CA CYS A 269 -13.03 -11.72 -10.08
C CYS A 269 -11.86 -11.34 -9.15
N GLY A 270 -10.66 -11.87 -9.39
CA GLY A 270 -9.44 -11.60 -8.61
C GLY A 270 -9.21 -12.52 -7.41
N TYR A 271 -10.01 -13.58 -7.25
CA TYR A 271 -9.87 -14.57 -6.16
C TYR A 271 -9.72 -15.96 -6.75
N ASN A 272 -8.85 -16.79 -6.16
CA ASN A 272 -8.52 -18.12 -6.70
C ASN A 272 -9.70 -19.09 -6.55
N THR A 273 -10.49 -18.93 -5.49
CA THR A 273 -11.69 -19.76 -5.26
C THR A 273 -12.94 -18.92 -5.01
N CYS A 274 -14.10 -19.50 -5.29
CA CYS A 274 -15.40 -18.91 -4.99
C CYS A 274 -15.57 -18.74 -3.47
N LYS A 275 -15.01 -19.66 -2.68
CA LYS A 275 -14.96 -19.57 -1.22
C LYS A 275 -14.12 -18.39 -0.72
N GLU A 276 -12.93 -18.16 -1.28
CA GLU A 276 -12.13 -16.96 -0.99
C GLU A 276 -12.90 -15.67 -1.32
N LYS A 277 -13.58 -15.64 -2.48
CA LYS A 277 -14.46 -14.51 -2.83
C LYS A 277 -15.57 -14.31 -1.80
N ALA A 278 -16.22 -15.39 -1.36
CA ALA A 278 -17.28 -15.32 -0.35
C ALA A 278 -16.77 -14.80 0.99
N MET A 279 -15.58 -15.24 1.43
CA MET A 279 -14.91 -14.72 2.62
C MET A 279 -14.60 -13.21 2.48
N ALA A 280 -14.15 -12.77 1.30
CA ALA A 280 -13.90 -11.35 1.05
C ALA A 280 -15.19 -10.51 1.05
N ILE A 281 -16.31 -11.04 0.55
CA ILE A 281 -17.63 -10.40 0.63
C ILE A 281 -18.07 -10.31 2.10
N TYR A 282 -17.93 -11.39 2.87
CA TYR A 282 -18.23 -11.39 4.31
C TYR A 282 -17.41 -10.33 5.05
N ALA A 283 -16.15 -10.13 4.66
CA ALA A 283 -15.28 -9.11 5.23
C ALA A 283 -15.56 -7.68 4.73
N GLY A 284 -16.57 -7.47 3.87
CA GLY A 284 -16.88 -6.16 3.29
C GLY A 284 -15.83 -5.64 2.31
N MET A 285 -14.91 -6.50 1.85
CA MET A 285 -13.83 -6.15 0.92
C MET A 285 -14.20 -6.37 -0.55
N ALA A 286 -15.35 -6.99 -0.81
CA ALA A 286 -15.78 -7.42 -2.12
C ALA A 286 -17.31 -7.37 -2.25
N GLU A 287 -17.78 -7.17 -3.47
CA GLU A 287 -19.20 -7.24 -3.79
C GLU A 287 -19.53 -8.50 -4.62
N PRO A 288 -20.76 -9.06 -4.48
CA PRO A 288 -21.27 -10.13 -5.33
C PRO A 288 -21.22 -9.79 -6.83
N SER A 289 -21.45 -8.51 -7.16
CA SER A 289 -21.46 -7.95 -8.51
C SER A 289 -20.12 -8.06 -9.24
N MET A 290 -19.00 -8.28 -8.53
CA MET A 290 -17.70 -8.48 -9.16
C MET A 290 -17.55 -9.87 -9.80
N CYS A 291 -18.49 -10.79 -9.56
CA CYS A 291 -18.49 -12.09 -10.21
C CYS A 291 -19.10 -11.98 -11.61
N LEU A 292 -18.25 -12.06 -12.65
CA LEU A 292 -18.67 -11.89 -14.05
C LEU A 292 -19.75 -12.90 -14.47
N LYS A 293 -19.63 -14.17 -14.06
CA LYS A 293 -20.63 -15.20 -14.36
C LYS A 293 -21.99 -14.86 -13.76
N TYR A 294 -22.01 -14.53 -12.46
CA TYR A 294 -23.23 -14.08 -11.77
C TYR A 294 -23.87 -12.86 -12.46
N MET A 295 -23.07 -11.86 -12.85
CA MET A 295 -23.60 -10.68 -13.54
C MET A 295 -24.17 -10.99 -14.92
N ARG A 296 -23.57 -11.93 -15.66
CA ARG A 296 -24.11 -12.41 -16.94
C ARG A 296 -25.44 -13.12 -16.75
N ASP A 297 -25.49 -14.08 -15.83
CA ASP A 297 -26.71 -14.86 -15.55
C ASP A 297 -27.85 -13.95 -15.08
N LYS A 298 -27.53 -12.94 -14.27
CA LYS A 298 -28.50 -11.93 -13.81
C LYS A 298 -29.02 -11.06 -14.96
N ALA A 299 -28.15 -10.65 -15.89
CA ALA A 299 -28.56 -9.85 -17.04
C ALA A 299 -29.45 -10.63 -18.01
N GLU A 300 -29.11 -11.90 -18.28
CA GLU A 300 -29.93 -12.80 -19.11
C GLU A 300 -31.31 -13.02 -18.48
N SER A 301 -31.37 -13.31 -17.17
CA SER A 301 -32.64 -13.46 -16.46
C SER A 301 -33.52 -12.22 -16.50
N MET A 302 -32.95 -11.02 -16.30
CA MET A 302 -33.70 -9.77 -16.40
C MET A 302 -34.28 -9.53 -17.80
N SER A 303 -33.51 -9.84 -18.85
CA SER A 303 -33.98 -9.75 -20.23
C SER A 303 -35.17 -10.69 -20.46
N ASN A 304 -35.05 -11.96 -20.04
CA ASN A 304 -36.10 -12.95 -20.22
C ASN A 304 -37.40 -12.58 -19.49
N ILE A 305 -37.31 -12.15 -18.22
CA ILE A 305 -38.48 -11.72 -17.44
C ILE A 305 -39.19 -10.54 -18.10
N THR A 306 -38.42 -9.60 -18.67
CA THR A 306 -38.97 -8.44 -19.39
C THR A 306 -39.70 -8.86 -20.67
N ILE A 307 -39.13 -9.79 -21.43
CA ILE A 307 -39.74 -10.32 -22.65
C ILE A 307 -41.03 -11.10 -22.32
N GLU A 308 -40.99 -11.97 -21.30
CA GLU A 308 -42.13 -12.79 -20.88
C GLU A 308 -43.32 -11.96 -20.36
N ASN A 309 -43.06 -10.87 -19.62
CA ASN A 309 -44.11 -10.04 -19.00
C ASN A 309 -44.43 -8.77 -19.81
N SER A 310 -43.81 -8.58 -20.97
CA SER A 310 -44.12 -7.46 -21.86
C SER A 310 -45.55 -7.58 -22.38
N LEU A 311 -46.30 -6.46 -22.32
CA LEU A 311 -47.63 -6.35 -22.93
C LEU A 311 -47.57 -6.22 -24.46
N ASN A 312 -46.41 -5.88 -25.01
CA ASN A 312 -46.19 -5.86 -26.45
C ASN A 312 -45.84 -7.26 -26.93
N GLY A 313 -46.39 -7.65 -28.09
CA GLY A 313 -45.97 -8.85 -28.80
C GLY A 313 -44.53 -8.70 -29.29
N ILE A 314 -43.64 -9.55 -28.79
CA ILE A 314 -42.23 -9.59 -29.16
C ILE A 314 -42.01 -10.91 -29.88
N ILE A 315 -41.53 -10.81 -31.13
CA ILE A 315 -41.14 -11.94 -31.97
C ILE A 315 -39.68 -11.72 -32.34
N MET A 316 -38.85 -12.72 -32.11
CA MET A 316 -37.44 -12.69 -32.48
C MET A 316 -37.22 -13.67 -33.63
N ILE A 317 -36.58 -13.18 -34.71
CA ILE A 317 -36.30 -13.96 -35.91
C ILE A 317 -34.80 -14.04 -36.15
N ASP A 318 -34.34 -15.11 -36.79
CA ASP A 318 -32.96 -15.25 -37.26
C ASP A 318 -32.75 -14.60 -38.64
N GLU A 319 -31.52 -14.71 -39.17
CA GLU A 319 -31.13 -14.18 -40.49
C GLU A 319 -31.92 -14.82 -41.64
N ASP A 320 -32.42 -16.03 -41.46
CA ASP A 320 -33.26 -16.77 -42.41
C ASP A 320 -34.75 -16.46 -42.25
N THR A 321 -35.11 -15.47 -41.43
CA THR A 321 -36.48 -15.02 -41.12
C THR A 321 -37.33 -16.05 -40.38
N MET A 322 -36.68 -17.00 -39.69
CA MET A 322 -37.34 -18.05 -38.93
C MET A 322 -37.58 -17.61 -37.49
N ILE A 323 -38.76 -17.90 -36.95
CA ILE A 323 -39.14 -17.52 -35.58
C ILE A 323 -38.33 -18.32 -34.56
N LYS A 324 -37.54 -17.61 -33.73
CA LYS A 324 -36.71 -18.17 -32.66
C LYS A 324 -37.24 -17.92 -31.26
N GLU A 325 -37.96 -16.82 -31.05
CA GLU A 325 -38.69 -16.56 -29.82
C GLU A 325 -40.04 -15.91 -30.10
N PHE A 326 -41.01 -16.19 -29.23
CA PHE A 326 -42.38 -15.72 -29.33
C PHE A 326 -42.95 -15.55 -27.91
N ASN A 327 -43.12 -14.31 -27.47
CA ASN A 327 -43.53 -14.06 -26.08
C ASN A 327 -45.05 -14.28 -25.86
N PRO A 328 -45.53 -14.39 -24.62
CA PRO A 328 -46.95 -14.66 -24.34
C PRO A 328 -47.91 -13.62 -24.93
N ALA A 329 -47.51 -12.34 -24.99
CA ALA A 329 -48.33 -11.31 -25.65
C ALA A 329 -48.43 -11.53 -27.16
N ALA A 330 -47.36 -11.97 -27.82
CA ALA A 330 -47.41 -12.38 -29.23
C ALA A 330 -48.33 -13.60 -29.43
N GLU A 331 -48.29 -14.60 -28.53
CA GLU A 331 -49.23 -15.73 -28.55
C GLU A 331 -50.69 -15.28 -28.52
N MET A 332 -51.00 -14.29 -27.69
CA MET A 332 -52.36 -13.74 -27.60
C MET A 332 -52.74 -12.92 -28.83
N ILE A 333 -51.82 -12.12 -29.38
CA ILE A 333 -52.08 -11.24 -30.54
C ILE A 333 -52.30 -12.06 -31.81
N PHE A 334 -51.44 -13.06 -32.05
CA PHE A 334 -51.47 -13.88 -33.26
C PHE A 334 -52.31 -15.17 -33.09
N ASN A 335 -52.81 -15.42 -31.88
CA ASN A 335 -53.67 -16.57 -31.54
C ASN A 335 -53.04 -17.92 -31.92
N CYS A 336 -51.75 -18.08 -31.64
CA CYS A 336 -50.96 -19.29 -31.86
C CYS A 336 -49.99 -19.51 -30.69
N LYS A 337 -49.56 -20.76 -30.46
CA LYS A 337 -48.55 -21.07 -29.45
C LYS A 337 -47.15 -21.03 -30.06
N PHE A 338 -46.15 -20.61 -29.29
CA PHE A 338 -44.76 -20.60 -29.74
C PHE A 338 -44.34 -21.97 -30.27
N GLU A 339 -44.75 -23.03 -29.59
CA GLU A 339 -44.48 -24.43 -29.95
C GLU A 339 -44.96 -24.80 -31.36
N ASP A 340 -46.03 -24.17 -31.84
CA ASP A 340 -46.62 -24.41 -33.16
C ASP A 340 -45.93 -23.61 -34.27
N VAL A 341 -45.25 -22.52 -33.90
CA VAL A 341 -44.70 -21.53 -34.84
C VAL A 341 -43.17 -21.45 -34.80
N ARG A 342 -42.55 -22.14 -33.85
CA ARG A 342 -41.10 -22.22 -33.69
C ARG A 342 -40.46 -22.76 -34.97
N ASP A 343 -39.41 -22.10 -35.41
CA ASP A 343 -38.67 -22.46 -36.62
C ASP A 343 -39.53 -22.47 -37.90
N ASN A 344 -40.62 -21.68 -37.93
CA ASN A 344 -41.35 -21.37 -39.16
C ASN A 344 -40.95 -19.98 -39.69
N PRO A 345 -41.02 -19.74 -41.01
CA PRO A 345 -40.85 -18.40 -41.58
C PRO A 345 -41.92 -17.43 -41.05
N ILE A 346 -41.51 -16.23 -40.66
CA ILE A 346 -42.46 -15.21 -40.18
C ILE A 346 -43.49 -14.80 -41.24
N SER A 347 -43.20 -15.01 -42.52
CA SER A 347 -44.11 -14.73 -43.65
C SER A 347 -45.36 -15.61 -43.70
N LEU A 348 -45.45 -16.64 -42.85
CA LEU A 348 -46.65 -17.46 -42.69
C LEU A 348 -47.71 -16.82 -41.76
N PHE A 349 -47.40 -15.68 -41.15
CA PHE A 349 -48.25 -14.88 -40.25
C PHE A 349 -48.41 -13.46 -40.80
#